data_AF-A0A7S1KWG2-F1
#
_entry.id   AF-A0A7S1KWG2-F1
#
_cell.length_a   1.000
_cell.length_b   1.000
_cell.length_c   1.000
_cell.angle_alpha   90.00
_cell.angle_beta   90.00
_cell.angle_gamma   90.00
#
_symmetry.space_group_name_H-M   'P 1'
#
loop_
_entity.id
_entity.type
_entity.pdbx_description
1 polymer ?
#
loop_
_entity_poly.entity_id
_entity_poly.type
_entity_poly.pdbx_seq_one_letter_code
_entity_poly.pdbx_strand_id
1 'polypeptide(L)'
;KSKAHWRYPLRYVQDVNAKPRERIIKVGWLQCSDNPLSVEEELTCGVAKLGGRRVANSEGFCCGCDLADITGGLPTRGSLDCGGFEMGESAHCLGFDTLWYSLFEVDRPQIFYDITVSIARPDDPSADWSSATFYETELTLSHQSPVAEVEGGALRLELVGDLATAMAPHRFESRYLAVPSRPQDHPRVVRDKPLEHAMLVDRSFFDLSGLTCDKIGVSYTAFKRQSQKCERLSGSCLASQLEDIHNDEVARVQRGQRARYLVSGFCSGAVELGKQQVGATGPTRFLACPLEQRHTTLLRLEARADEAMFVTN
;
A
#
# COMPACT_ATOMS: atom_id res chain seq x y z
N LYS A 1 21.39 18.57 -12.37
CA LYS A 1 20.69 17.26 -12.33
C LYS A 1 19.98 17.12 -10.98
N SER A 2 18.68 16.86 -10.97
CA SER A 2 17.91 16.63 -9.74
C SER A 2 18.26 15.28 -9.09
N LYS A 3 17.81 15.07 -7.85
CA LYS A 3 17.98 13.77 -7.17
C LYS A 3 17.23 12.69 -7.96
N ALA A 4 17.93 11.61 -8.28
CA ALA A 4 17.35 10.49 -9.01
C ALA A 4 16.57 9.55 -8.08
N HIS A 5 15.49 8.98 -8.61
CA HIS A 5 14.64 8.03 -7.89
C HIS A 5 14.32 6.82 -8.77
N TRP A 6 14.11 5.67 -8.15
CA TRP A 6 13.34 4.57 -8.73
C TRP A 6 11.86 4.84 -8.49
N ARG A 7 11.10 5.12 -9.54
CA ARG A 7 9.64 5.25 -9.49
C ARG A 7 8.99 3.94 -9.87
N TYR A 8 8.09 3.47 -9.02
CA TYR A 8 7.28 2.27 -9.25
C TYR A 8 5.82 2.72 -9.48
N PRO A 9 5.26 2.56 -10.68
CA PRO A 9 3.85 2.84 -10.94
C PRO A 9 2.94 2.03 -10.02
N LEU A 10 1.91 2.68 -9.49
CA LEU A 10 0.94 2.06 -8.58
C LEU A 10 -0.42 1.92 -9.24
N ARG A 11 -0.98 0.71 -9.18
CA ARG A 11 -2.34 0.42 -9.64
C ARG A 11 -3.21 0.01 -8.47
N TYR A 12 -4.26 0.78 -8.20
CA TYR A 12 -5.21 0.45 -7.13
C TYR A 12 -5.88 -0.91 -7.38
N VAL A 13 -6.05 -1.69 -6.31
CA VAL A 13 -6.69 -2.99 -6.34
C VAL A 13 -8.03 -2.94 -5.62
N GLN A 14 -8.00 -2.81 -4.29
CA GLN A 14 -9.18 -2.64 -3.43
C GLN A 14 -8.76 -2.19 -2.03
N ASP A 15 -9.74 -1.90 -1.17
CA ASP A 15 -9.50 -1.67 0.24
C ASP A 15 -9.65 -2.97 1.05
N VAL A 16 -8.82 -3.13 2.07
CA VAL A 16 -8.90 -4.24 3.03
C VAL A 16 -8.87 -3.71 4.45
N ASN A 17 -9.52 -4.41 5.37
CA ASN A 17 -9.53 -4.01 6.77
C ASN A 17 -8.20 -4.34 7.46
N ALA A 18 -7.79 -3.50 8.42
CA ALA A 18 -6.58 -3.75 9.19
C ALA A 18 -6.68 -5.01 10.06
N LYS A 19 -7.82 -5.18 10.75
CA LYS A 19 -8.09 -6.30 11.67
C LYS A 19 -9.58 -6.64 11.74
N PRO A 20 -10.08 -7.57 10.91
CA PRO A 20 -11.39 -8.17 11.16
C PRO A 20 -11.42 -8.81 12.56
N ARG A 21 -12.53 -8.65 13.28
CA ARG A 21 -12.71 -9.14 14.66
C ARG A 21 -13.99 -9.91 14.80
N GLU A 22 -13.95 -10.94 15.63
CA GLU A 22 -15.14 -11.67 16.05
C GLU A 22 -15.75 -11.01 17.28
N ARG A 23 -17.06 -10.74 17.21
CA ARG A 23 -17.89 -10.37 18.35
C ARG A 23 -18.78 -11.56 18.70
N ILE A 24 -18.70 -12.00 19.95
CA ILE A 24 -19.50 -13.10 20.48
C ILE A 24 -20.68 -12.52 21.25
N ILE A 25 -21.90 -12.93 20.92
CA ILE A 25 -23.13 -12.56 21.62
C ILE A 25 -23.68 -13.84 22.26
N LYS A 26 -23.71 -13.90 23.59
CA LYS A 26 -24.34 -15.00 24.32
C LYS A 26 -25.84 -14.74 24.41
N VAL A 27 -26.64 -15.73 24.08
CA VAL A 27 -28.10 -15.68 24.10
C VAL A 27 -28.65 -16.93 24.81
N GLY A 28 -29.92 -16.88 25.22
CA GLY A 28 -30.56 -18.02 25.86
C GLY A 28 -30.83 -19.18 24.89
N TRP A 29 -31.31 -20.30 25.43
CA TRP A 29 -31.69 -21.48 24.65
C TRP A 29 -32.68 -21.14 23.53
N LEU A 30 -32.37 -21.56 22.29
CA LEU A 30 -33.19 -21.34 21.08
C LEU A 30 -33.44 -19.86 20.75
N GLN A 31 -32.54 -18.96 21.19
CA GLN A 31 -32.62 -17.53 20.90
C GLN A 31 -31.59 -17.07 19.86
N CYS A 32 -30.72 -17.96 19.39
CA CYS A 32 -29.75 -17.66 18.35
C CYS A 32 -30.35 -17.91 16.96
N SER A 33 -30.21 -16.94 16.06
CA SER A 33 -30.66 -17.06 14.68
C SER A 33 -29.57 -16.59 13.70
N ASP A 34 -29.18 -17.50 12.80
CA ASP A 34 -28.24 -17.28 11.70
C ASP A 34 -28.80 -17.73 10.34
N ASN A 35 -30.12 -17.93 10.27
CA ASN A 35 -30.82 -18.38 9.06
C ASN A 35 -30.84 -17.26 8.00
N PRO A 36 -30.18 -17.42 6.84
CA PRO A 36 -30.08 -16.37 5.83
C PRO A 36 -31.43 -15.93 5.23
N LEU A 37 -32.49 -16.72 5.42
CA LEU A 37 -33.85 -16.41 4.94
C LEU A 37 -34.70 -15.62 5.93
N SER A 38 -34.23 -15.41 7.17
CA SER A 38 -34.93 -14.63 8.19
C SER A 38 -34.91 -13.12 7.91
N VAL A 39 -35.88 -12.41 8.51
CA VAL A 39 -35.90 -10.94 8.50
C VAL A 39 -34.71 -10.39 9.30
N GLU A 40 -34.28 -9.16 9.02
CA GLU A 40 -33.00 -8.64 9.54
C GLU A 40 -32.99 -8.53 11.05
N GLU A 41 -34.14 -8.16 11.63
CA GLU A 41 -34.35 -7.96 13.04
C GLU A 41 -34.32 -9.26 13.86
N GLU A 42 -34.51 -10.41 13.21
CA GLU A 42 -34.44 -11.74 13.85
C GLU A 42 -33.01 -12.27 13.92
N LEU A 43 -32.10 -11.79 13.08
CA LEU A 43 -30.74 -12.30 13.02
C LEU A 43 -29.91 -11.72 14.17
N THR A 44 -29.33 -12.60 14.99
CA THR A 44 -28.63 -12.17 16.22
C THR A 44 -27.43 -11.26 15.93
N CYS A 45 -26.73 -11.49 14.82
CA CYS A 45 -25.64 -10.63 14.36
C CYS A 45 -26.09 -9.43 13.50
N GLY A 46 -27.36 -9.39 13.11
CA GLY A 46 -27.86 -8.53 12.03
C GLY A 46 -27.29 -8.91 10.68
N VAL A 47 -27.36 -7.99 9.70
CA VAL A 47 -26.77 -8.16 8.37
C VAL A 47 -25.99 -6.91 7.96
N ALA A 48 -24.85 -7.12 7.30
CA ALA A 48 -24.14 -6.03 6.66
C ALA A 48 -24.83 -5.67 5.33
N LYS A 49 -24.80 -4.38 4.98
CA LYS A 49 -25.34 -3.88 3.71
C LYS A 49 -24.29 -3.12 2.93
N LEU A 50 -24.24 -3.35 1.62
CA LEU A 50 -23.45 -2.58 0.67
C LEU A 50 -24.37 -2.02 -0.40
N GLY A 51 -24.46 -0.69 -0.51
CA GLY A 51 -25.39 -0.04 -1.44
C GLY A 51 -26.86 -0.43 -1.20
N GLY A 52 -27.25 -0.65 0.05
CA GLY A 52 -28.60 -1.08 0.44
C GLY A 52 -28.88 -2.58 0.24
N ARG A 53 -27.98 -3.34 -0.38
CA ARG A 53 -28.13 -4.79 -0.57
C ARG A 53 -27.45 -5.57 0.54
N ARG A 54 -28.07 -6.65 1.01
CA ARG A 54 -27.47 -7.55 2.00
C ARG A 54 -26.18 -8.16 1.46
N VAL A 55 -25.15 -8.17 2.29
CA VAL A 55 -23.89 -8.88 2.02
C VAL A 55 -24.08 -10.34 2.41
N ALA A 56 -23.79 -11.25 1.49
CA ALA A 56 -23.98 -12.68 1.73
C ALA A 56 -23.15 -13.19 2.91
N ASN A 57 -23.74 -14.07 3.71
CA ASN A 57 -23.11 -14.71 4.89
C ASN A 57 -22.74 -13.74 6.03
N SER A 58 -23.18 -12.47 5.97
CA SER A 58 -22.85 -11.46 6.98
C SER A 58 -23.60 -11.62 8.30
N GLU A 59 -24.62 -12.48 8.31
CA GLU A 59 -25.40 -12.86 9.48
C GLU A 59 -24.65 -13.74 10.50
N GLY A 60 -23.38 -14.08 10.23
CA GLY A 60 -22.57 -14.87 11.15
C GLY A 60 -23.05 -16.31 11.28
N PHE A 61 -22.78 -16.93 12.43
CA PHE A 61 -23.27 -18.26 12.74
C PHE A 61 -23.56 -18.45 14.23
N CYS A 62 -24.45 -19.39 14.52
CA CYS A 62 -24.80 -19.82 15.87
C CYS A 62 -24.04 -21.08 16.28
N CYS A 63 -23.71 -21.15 17.57
CA CYS A 63 -23.15 -22.31 18.25
C CYS A 63 -23.89 -22.53 19.56
N GLY A 64 -24.39 -23.74 19.78
CA GLY A 64 -24.96 -24.17 21.05
C GLY A 64 -24.07 -25.22 21.72
N CYS A 65 -24.43 -25.60 22.94
CA CYS A 65 -23.83 -26.75 23.61
C CYS A 65 -24.30 -28.06 22.97
N ASP A 66 -23.38 -28.94 22.62
CA ASP A 66 -23.69 -30.32 22.25
C ASP A 66 -23.63 -31.27 23.45
N LEU A 67 -24.22 -32.46 23.33
CA LEU A 67 -24.31 -33.47 24.39
C LEU A 67 -22.94 -33.86 24.99
N ALA A 68 -21.87 -33.75 24.18
CA ALA A 68 -20.51 -33.98 24.63
C ALA A 68 -20.01 -32.89 25.59
N ASP A 69 -20.39 -31.63 25.40
CA ASP A 69 -19.98 -30.51 26.24
C ASP A 69 -20.64 -30.55 27.62
N ILE A 70 -21.90 -31.03 27.67
CA ILE A 70 -22.69 -31.19 28.90
C ILE A 70 -22.03 -32.19 29.87
N THR A 71 -21.32 -33.19 29.34
CA THR A 71 -20.75 -34.29 30.14
C THR A 71 -19.22 -34.27 30.25
N GLY A 72 -18.53 -33.61 29.31
CA GLY A 72 -17.08 -33.61 29.18
C GLY A 72 -16.37 -32.28 29.51
N GLY A 73 -17.11 -31.17 29.66
CA GLY A 73 -16.53 -29.87 30.06
C GLY A 73 -15.55 -29.27 29.04
N LEU A 74 -15.71 -29.58 27.75
CA LEU A 74 -14.88 -29.01 26.70
C LEU A 74 -15.20 -27.52 26.51
N PRO A 75 -14.18 -26.67 26.27
CA PRO A 75 -14.41 -25.25 26.03
C PRO A 75 -15.05 -25.03 24.66
N THR A 76 -16.28 -24.51 24.64
CA THR A 76 -16.94 -24.08 23.41
C THR A 76 -16.35 -22.77 22.89
N ARG A 77 -16.48 -22.47 21.58
CA ARG A 77 -16.00 -21.20 21.00
C ARG A 77 -16.53 -19.97 21.73
N GLY A 78 -17.79 -20.04 22.16
CA GLY A 78 -18.47 -18.98 22.93
C GLY A 78 -18.12 -18.96 24.42
N SER A 79 -17.34 -19.93 24.92
CA SER A 79 -17.14 -20.16 26.36
C SER A 79 -18.48 -20.20 27.11
N LEU A 80 -19.39 -21.01 26.58
CA LEU A 80 -20.72 -21.28 27.14
C LEU A 80 -20.59 -22.17 28.37
N ASP A 81 -21.47 -21.96 29.35
CA ASP A 81 -21.65 -22.89 30.47
C ASP A 81 -22.67 -23.96 30.06
N CYS A 82 -22.17 -25.13 29.69
CA CYS A 82 -22.99 -26.24 29.21
C CYS A 82 -23.45 -27.20 30.34
N GLY A 83 -23.07 -26.95 31.60
CA GLY A 83 -23.40 -27.80 32.75
C GLY A 83 -24.54 -27.27 33.63
N GLY A 84 -25.01 -26.04 33.39
CA GLY A 84 -26.07 -25.37 34.17
C GLY A 84 -27.49 -25.56 33.63
N PHE A 85 -28.49 -25.09 34.39
CA PHE A 85 -29.90 -25.09 33.98
C PHE A 85 -30.22 -24.11 32.84
N GLU A 86 -29.33 -23.15 32.56
CA GLU A 86 -29.44 -22.21 31.45
C GLU A 86 -28.53 -22.66 30.30
N MET A 87 -29.02 -23.61 29.49
CA MET A 87 -28.33 -23.97 28.24
C MET A 87 -28.27 -22.74 27.33
N GLY A 88 -27.08 -22.19 27.14
CA GLY A 88 -26.87 -21.01 26.32
C GLY A 88 -26.54 -21.35 24.87
N GLU A 89 -26.82 -20.40 23.98
CA GLU A 89 -26.26 -20.36 22.63
C GLU A 89 -25.35 -19.13 22.48
N SER A 90 -24.52 -19.13 21.45
CA SER A 90 -23.68 -17.99 21.10
C SER A 90 -23.76 -17.70 19.61
N ALA A 91 -23.94 -16.43 19.28
CA ALA A 91 -23.78 -15.92 17.93
C ALA A 91 -22.37 -15.37 17.74
N HIS A 92 -21.73 -15.76 16.64
CA HIS A 92 -20.39 -15.36 16.26
C HIS A 92 -20.47 -14.42 15.05
N CYS A 93 -20.24 -13.14 15.31
CA CYS A 93 -20.45 -12.06 14.35
C CYS A 93 -19.11 -11.50 13.87
N LEU A 94 -18.90 -11.43 12.56
CA LEU A 94 -17.72 -10.78 12.00
C LEU A 94 -17.93 -9.25 11.96
N GLY A 95 -17.04 -8.53 12.61
CA GLY A 95 -16.89 -7.09 12.51
C GLY A 95 -15.57 -6.71 11.85
N PHE A 96 -15.45 -5.46 11.43
CA PHE A 96 -14.24 -4.89 10.88
C PHE A 96 -13.78 -3.74 11.76
N ASP A 97 -12.46 -3.64 11.99
CA ASP A 97 -11.91 -2.49 12.72
C ASP A 97 -12.14 -1.19 11.93
N THR A 98 -11.93 -0.06 12.61
CA THR A 98 -12.08 1.26 12.01
C THR A 98 -11.04 1.51 10.92
N LEU A 99 -9.80 1.04 11.09
CA LEU A 99 -8.72 1.27 10.14
C LEU A 99 -8.83 0.38 8.90
N TRP A 100 -8.76 1.00 7.73
CA TRP A 100 -8.64 0.34 6.44
C TRP A 100 -7.37 0.76 5.70
N TYR A 101 -6.91 -0.14 4.84
CA TYR A 101 -5.78 0.07 3.95
C TYR A 101 -6.24 -0.01 2.51
N SER A 102 -5.74 0.88 1.65
CA SER A 102 -5.86 0.76 0.20
C SER A 102 -4.67 -0.05 -0.33
N LEU A 103 -4.97 -1.08 -1.12
CA LEU A 103 -3.97 -1.94 -1.74
C LEU A 103 -3.63 -1.46 -3.15
N PHE A 104 -2.34 -1.46 -3.46
CA PHE A 104 -1.81 -1.16 -4.77
C PHE A 104 -0.90 -2.29 -5.24
N GLU A 105 -1.03 -2.66 -6.52
CA GLU A 105 0.04 -3.35 -7.23
C GLU A 105 1.18 -2.38 -7.49
N VAL A 106 2.40 -2.89 -7.37
CA VAL A 106 3.63 -2.16 -7.61
C VAL A 106 4.27 -2.70 -8.88
N ASP A 107 4.26 -1.90 -9.94
CA ASP A 107 4.85 -2.27 -11.23
C ASP A 107 6.38 -2.04 -11.22
N ARG A 108 7.03 -2.39 -12.33
CA ARG A 108 8.47 -2.33 -12.51
C ARG A 108 9.02 -0.91 -12.30
N PRO A 109 10.21 -0.80 -11.67
CA PRO A 109 10.85 0.48 -11.45
C PRO A 109 11.28 1.14 -12.75
N GLN A 110 11.18 2.46 -12.79
CA GLN A 110 11.75 3.34 -13.79
C GLN A 110 12.64 4.38 -13.11
N ILE A 111 13.79 4.71 -13.70
CA ILE A 111 14.61 5.81 -13.20
C ILE A 111 13.89 7.12 -13.53
N PHE A 112 13.86 8.04 -12.56
CA PHE A 112 13.32 9.37 -12.74
C PHE A 112 14.29 10.42 -12.20
N TYR A 113 14.60 11.41 -13.03
CA TYR A 113 15.28 12.65 -12.68
C TYR A 113 15.07 13.67 -13.82
N ASP A 114 15.43 14.92 -13.54
CA ASP A 114 15.47 16.00 -14.51
C ASP A 114 16.90 16.58 -14.58
N ILE A 115 17.31 16.99 -15.76
CA ILE A 115 18.57 17.68 -16.01
C ILE A 115 18.26 19.08 -16.50
N THR A 116 18.54 20.07 -15.66
CA THR A 116 18.55 21.49 -16.06
C THR A 116 19.95 21.85 -16.52
N VAL A 117 20.05 22.43 -17.71
CA VAL A 117 21.27 23.00 -18.30
C VAL A 117 21.05 24.50 -18.45
N SER A 118 21.83 25.28 -17.71
CA SER A 118 21.82 26.75 -17.79
C SER A 118 22.84 27.20 -18.82
N ILE A 119 22.43 28.09 -19.71
CA ILE A 119 23.22 28.58 -20.85
C ILE A 119 23.31 30.09 -20.71
N ALA A 120 24.52 30.60 -20.54
CA ALA A 120 24.79 32.03 -20.51
C ALA A 120 25.38 32.46 -21.85
N ARG A 121 24.79 33.47 -22.48
CA ARG A 121 25.26 34.06 -23.74
C ARG A 121 25.57 35.54 -23.53
N PRO A 122 26.73 36.05 -23.94
CA PRO A 122 27.03 37.47 -23.79
C PRO A 122 26.08 38.31 -24.65
N ASP A 123 25.68 39.45 -24.10
CA ASP A 123 24.77 40.39 -24.75
C ASP A 123 25.41 41.06 -25.97
N ASP A 124 26.70 41.37 -25.82
CA ASP A 124 27.58 41.83 -26.88
C ASP A 124 28.64 40.74 -27.15
N PRO A 125 28.64 40.11 -28.35
CA PRO A 125 29.63 39.11 -28.72
C PRO A 125 31.09 39.59 -28.68
N SER A 126 31.32 40.91 -28.69
CA SER A 126 32.64 41.54 -28.68
C SER A 126 33.11 42.01 -27.31
N ALA A 127 32.25 41.94 -26.29
CA ALA A 127 32.60 42.35 -24.94
C ALA A 127 33.62 41.39 -24.30
N ASP A 128 34.56 41.95 -23.54
CA ASP A 128 35.43 41.14 -22.70
C ASP A 128 34.59 40.37 -21.67
N TRP A 129 34.85 39.07 -21.54
CA TRP A 129 34.11 38.14 -20.68
C TRP A 129 34.09 38.61 -19.22
N SER A 130 35.11 39.35 -18.79
CA SER A 130 35.21 39.92 -17.45
C SER A 130 34.22 41.07 -17.16
N SER A 131 33.67 41.67 -18.22
CA SER A 131 32.78 42.84 -18.17
C SER A 131 31.44 42.65 -18.90
N ALA A 132 31.25 41.50 -19.54
CA ALA A 132 30.06 41.21 -20.33
C ALA A 132 28.82 41.03 -19.44
N THR A 133 27.69 41.56 -19.91
CA THR A 133 26.37 41.13 -19.43
C THR A 133 25.94 39.88 -20.19
N PHE A 134 25.16 39.02 -19.55
CA PHE A 134 24.77 37.72 -20.11
C PHE A 134 23.25 37.53 -20.08
N TYR A 135 22.71 36.98 -21.16
CA TYR A 135 21.40 36.37 -21.22
C TYR A 135 21.48 34.92 -20.77
N GLU A 136 20.71 34.56 -19.75
CA GLU A 136 20.59 33.18 -19.26
C GLU A 136 19.35 32.50 -19.84
N THR A 137 19.52 31.26 -20.31
CA THR A 137 18.43 30.38 -20.75
C THR A 137 18.59 29.02 -20.10
N GLU A 138 17.50 28.44 -19.63
CA GLU A 138 17.50 27.10 -19.06
C GLU A 138 16.81 26.11 -20.00
N LEU A 139 17.48 25.00 -20.28
CA LEU A 139 16.89 23.85 -20.95
C LEU A 139 16.73 22.71 -19.95
N THR A 140 15.59 22.03 -19.98
CA THR A 140 15.32 20.88 -19.12
C THR A 140 15.17 19.62 -19.96
N LEU A 141 15.86 18.55 -19.57
CA LEU A 141 15.78 17.22 -20.17
C LEU A 141 15.32 16.19 -19.14
N SER A 142 14.57 15.20 -19.61
CA SER A 142 14.14 14.02 -18.84
C SER A 142 13.96 12.82 -19.76
N HIS A 143 13.70 11.62 -19.23
CA HIS A 143 13.41 10.47 -20.09
C HIS A 143 12.13 10.63 -20.92
N GLN A 144 11.21 11.50 -20.51
CA GLN A 144 9.99 11.80 -21.27
C GLN A 144 10.23 12.89 -22.33
N SER A 145 11.22 13.75 -22.12
CA SER A 145 11.66 14.79 -23.06
C SER A 145 13.18 14.75 -23.19
N PRO A 146 13.73 13.76 -23.94
CA PRO A 146 15.16 13.49 -23.95
C PRO A 146 15.94 14.45 -24.86
N VAL A 147 15.29 15.36 -25.58
CA VAL A 147 15.94 16.32 -26.45
C VAL A 147 15.47 17.72 -26.10
N ALA A 148 16.40 18.66 -26.00
CA ALA A 148 16.14 20.08 -25.85
C ALA A 148 17.05 20.88 -26.78
N GLU A 149 16.57 21.99 -27.31
CA GLU A 149 17.31 22.80 -28.29
C GLU A 149 17.06 24.28 -28.00
N VAL A 150 18.11 25.11 -28.11
CA VAL A 150 17.98 26.56 -28.03
C VAL A 150 17.36 27.09 -29.31
N GLU A 151 16.56 28.15 -29.21
CA GLU A 151 15.99 28.84 -30.36
C GLU A 151 17.07 29.21 -31.40
N GLY A 152 16.80 28.92 -32.68
CA GLY A 152 17.77 29.08 -33.77
C GLY A 152 18.77 27.94 -33.96
N GLY A 153 18.73 26.90 -33.11
CA GLY A 153 19.50 25.66 -33.27
C GLY A 153 21.00 25.82 -33.06
N ALA A 154 21.40 26.83 -32.27
CA ALA A 154 22.79 27.08 -31.93
C ALA A 154 23.37 26.03 -30.96
N LEU A 155 22.51 25.46 -30.11
CA LEU A 155 22.86 24.42 -29.16
C LEU A 155 21.71 23.40 -29.08
N ARG A 156 22.06 22.12 -29.21
CA ARG A 156 21.16 20.99 -29.05
C ARG A 156 21.71 20.04 -27.98
N LEU A 157 20.83 19.63 -27.10
CA LEU A 157 21.11 18.71 -25.99
C LEU A 157 20.30 17.45 -26.19
N GLU A 158 20.93 16.30 -26.02
CA GLU A 158 20.28 15.00 -26.05
C GLU A 158 20.69 14.16 -24.84
N LEU A 159 19.68 13.63 -24.16
CA LEU A 159 19.80 12.59 -23.16
C LEU A 159 19.96 11.25 -23.87
N VAL A 160 21.20 10.79 -23.99
CA VAL A 160 21.53 9.53 -24.70
C VAL A 160 21.11 8.32 -23.87
N GLY A 161 21.31 8.38 -22.56
CA GLY A 161 20.90 7.32 -21.65
C GLY A 161 21.70 7.30 -20.35
N ASP A 162 21.46 6.26 -19.56
CA ASP A 162 22.08 6.07 -18.25
C ASP A 162 23.05 4.88 -18.27
N LEU A 163 24.17 5.04 -17.57
CA LEU A 163 25.04 3.91 -17.28
C LEU A 163 24.38 3.00 -16.25
N ALA A 164 24.61 1.69 -16.39
CA ALA A 164 24.09 0.71 -15.44
C ALA A 164 24.51 1.03 -14.00
N THR A 165 23.55 0.90 -13.08
CA THR A 165 23.79 1.09 -11.66
C THR A 165 24.52 -0.12 -11.06
N ALA A 166 25.29 0.08 -10.00
CA ALA A 166 26.03 -0.99 -9.33
C ALA A 166 25.10 -2.00 -8.63
N MET A 167 23.96 -1.52 -8.12
CA MET A 167 22.92 -2.31 -7.49
C MET A 167 21.65 -2.22 -8.31
N ALA A 168 21.01 -3.38 -8.52
CA ALA A 168 19.69 -3.43 -9.13
C ALA A 168 18.62 -2.85 -8.18
N PRO A 169 17.55 -2.24 -8.70
CA PRO A 169 16.42 -1.84 -7.87
C PRO A 169 15.74 -3.05 -7.25
N HIS A 170 15.04 -2.81 -6.14
CA HIS A 170 14.16 -3.81 -5.57
C HIS A 170 13.02 -4.13 -6.55
N ARG A 171 12.57 -5.38 -6.50
CA ARG A 171 11.44 -5.89 -7.28
C ARG A 171 10.27 -6.16 -6.33
N PHE A 172 9.11 -5.63 -6.64
CA PHE A 172 7.92 -5.65 -5.78
C PHE A 172 6.70 -6.28 -6.45
N GLU A 173 6.87 -6.88 -7.63
CA GLU A 173 5.78 -7.46 -8.42
C GLU A 173 5.05 -8.57 -7.67
N SER A 174 5.74 -9.32 -6.78
CA SER A 174 5.14 -10.34 -5.91
C SER A 174 4.49 -9.79 -4.64
N ARG A 175 4.41 -8.46 -4.48
CA ARG A 175 3.90 -7.79 -3.28
C ARG A 175 2.75 -6.86 -3.62
N TYR A 176 1.94 -6.58 -2.61
CA TYR A 176 1.06 -5.42 -2.59
C TYR A 176 1.64 -4.33 -1.69
N LEU A 177 1.50 -3.08 -2.10
CA LEU A 177 1.67 -1.92 -1.23
C LEU A 177 0.33 -1.67 -0.53
N ALA A 178 0.29 -1.85 0.78
CA ALA A 178 -0.84 -1.52 1.63
C ALA A 178 -0.60 -0.15 2.29
N VAL A 179 -1.44 0.83 1.95
CA VAL A 179 -1.36 2.21 2.47
C VAL A 179 -2.57 2.48 3.39
N PRO A 180 -2.38 2.90 4.66
CA PRO A 180 -3.49 3.29 5.52
C PRO A 180 -4.32 4.38 4.85
N SER A 181 -5.65 4.20 4.76
CA SER A 181 -6.50 5.05 3.92
C SER A 181 -7.68 5.69 4.65
N ARG A 182 -8.27 5.03 5.64
CA ARG A 182 -9.39 5.58 6.42
C ARG A 182 -9.52 4.95 7.82
N PRO A 183 -10.14 5.64 8.79
CA PRO A 183 -10.63 7.01 8.70
C PRO A 183 -9.49 8.03 8.75
N GLN A 184 -9.77 9.28 8.37
CA GLN A 184 -8.73 10.32 8.20
C GLN A 184 -8.10 10.79 9.52
N ASP A 185 -8.81 10.60 10.63
CA ASP A 185 -8.40 10.92 12.00
C ASP A 185 -7.63 9.78 12.68
N HIS A 186 -7.51 8.62 12.03
CA HIS A 186 -6.76 7.51 12.58
C HIS A 186 -5.25 7.86 12.60
N PRO A 187 -4.50 7.61 13.70
CA PRO A 187 -3.09 8.02 13.85
C PRO A 187 -2.15 7.55 12.74
N ARG A 188 -2.44 6.40 12.12
CA ARG A 188 -1.67 5.86 10.98
C ARG A 188 -2.00 6.46 9.62
N VAL A 189 -3.05 7.28 9.49
CA VAL A 189 -3.43 7.93 8.23
C VAL A 189 -2.82 9.33 8.20
N VAL A 190 -1.53 9.40 7.85
CA VAL A 190 -0.76 10.65 7.82
C VAL A 190 -0.79 11.25 6.41
N ARG A 191 -1.59 12.32 6.21
CA ARG A 191 -1.83 12.91 4.88
C ARG A 191 -0.57 13.34 4.14
N ASP A 192 0.37 13.96 4.86
CA ASP A 192 1.62 14.47 4.27
C ASP A 192 2.72 13.40 4.18
N LYS A 193 2.51 12.23 4.81
CA LYS A 193 3.44 11.10 4.83
C LYS A 193 2.68 9.77 4.69
N PRO A 194 1.98 9.54 3.56
CA PRO A 194 1.13 8.36 3.38
C PRO A 194 1.90 7.03 3.49
N LEU A 195 3.21 7.06 3.22
CA LEU A 195 4.07 5.88 3.29
C LEU A 195 4.65 5.58 4.69
N GLU A 196 4.43 6.44 5.68
CA GLU A 196 5.02 6.32 7.02
C GLU A 196 4.66 4.98 7.70
N HIS A 197 3.40 4.56 7.54
CA HIS A 197 2.88 3.29 8.07
C HIS A 197 2.46 2.32 6.96
N ALA A 198 2.93 2.57 5.73
CA ALA A 198 2.64 1.68 4.61
C ALA A 198 3.52 0.42 4.66
N MET A 199 2.99 -0.67 4.12
CA MET A 199 3.64 -1.97 4.11
C MET A 199 3.70 -2.57 2.70
N LEU A 200 4.82 -3.21 2.37
CA LEU A 200 5.02 -4.05 1.19
C LEU A 200 4.93 -5.52 1.59
N VAL A 201 3.73 -6.08 1.48
CA VAL A 201 3.43 -7.45 1.94
C VAL A 201 3.32 -8.39 0.74
N ASP A 202 3.88 -9.59 0.87
CA ASP A 202 3.83 -10.59 -0.20
C ASP A 202 2.40 -11.01 -0.53
N ARG A 203 2.09 -11.16 -1.83
CA ARG A 203 0.75 -11.52 -2.31
C ARG A 203 0.25 -12.83 -1.71
N SER A 204 1.14 -13.73 -1.30
CA SER A 204 0.77 -14.98 -0.63
C SER A 204 0.05 -14.80 0.71
N PHE A 205 0.12 -13.62 1.34
CA PHE A 205 -0.64 -13.32 2.57
C PHE A 205 -2.09 -12.93 2.29
N PHE A 206 -2.47 -12.72 1.03
CA PHE A 206 -3.77 -12.18 0.66
C PHE A 206 -4.66 -13.26 0.03
N ASP A 207 -5.95 -13.15 0.31
CA ASP A 207 -7.01 -13.71 -0.52
C ASP A 207 -8.09 -12.64 -0.69
N LEU A 208 -8.03 -12.01 -1.86
CA LEU A 208 -8.88 -10.89 -2.21
C LEU A 208 -10.32 -11.29 -2.55
N SER A 209 -10.60 -12.59 -2.68
CA SER A 209 -11.96 -13.11 -2.82
C SER A 209 -12.73 -13.16 -1.48
N GLY A 210 -12.00 -13.13 -0.36
CA GLY A 210 -12.55 -13.23 0.99
C GLY A 210 -13.10 -14.61 1.35
N LEU A 211 -12.64 -15.65 0.66
CA LEU A 211 -13.09 -17.03 0.82
C LEU A 211 -12.14 -17.89 1.66
N THR A 212 -10.91 -17.41 1.90
CA THR A 212 -9.89 -18.13 2.66
C THR A 212 -9.69 -17.51 4.05
N CYS A 213 -9.66 -18.39 5.05
CA CYS A 213 -9.31 -18.03 6.43
C CYS A 213 -7.84 -17.63 6.58
N ASP A 214 -7.55 -16.82 7.60
CA ASP A 214 -6.19 -16.45 8.00
C ASP A 214 -5.37 -15.81 6.86
N LYS A 215 -6.09 -15.11 5.97
CA LYS A 215 -5.54 -14.29 4.89
C LYS A 215 -6.04 -12.86 5.02
N ILE A 216 -5.22 -11.91 4.58
CA ILE A 216 -5.63 -10.51 4.43
C ILE A 216 -6.69 -10.45 3.33
N GLY A 217 -7.85 -9.88 3.67
CA GLY A 217 -9.04 -9.89 2.80
C GLY A 217 -10.10 -10.91 3.21
N VAL A 218 -9.87 -11.71 4.26
CA VAL A 218 -10.89 -12.59 4.85
C VAL A 218 -12.20 -11.84 5.08
N SER A 219 -13.31 -12.48 4.71
CA SER A 219 -14.64 -11.87 4.74
C SER A 219 -15.68 -12.83 5.33
N TYR A 220 -16.92 -12.38 5.36
CA TYR A 220 -18.06 -13.06 5.97
C TYR A 220 -18.21 -14.53 5.55
N THR A 221 -18.01 -14.82 4.26
CA THR A 221 -18.16 -16.19 3.72
C THR A 221 -17.13 -17.15 4.31
N ALA A 222 -15.84 -16.79 4.32
CA ALA A 222 -14.79 -17.61 4.92
C ALA A 222 -15.06 -17.84 6.40
N PHE A 223 -15.42 -16.77 7.12
CA PHE A 223 -15.71 -16.84 8.54
C PHE A 223 -16.93 -17.72 8.87
N LYS A 224 -18.05 -17.57 8.15
CA LYS A 224 -19.27 -18.37 8.39
C LYS A 224 -19.10 -19.84 8.04
N ARG A 225 -18.31 -20.16 7.01
CA ARG A 225 -18.17 -21.51 6.44
C ARG A 225 -16.95 -22.29 6.95
N GLN A 226 -16.34 -21.86 8.04
CA GLN A 226 -15.30 -22.61 8.74
C GLN A 226 -15.77 -24.05 9.04
N SER A 227 -14.89 -25.03 8.84
CA SER A 227 -15.12 -26.40 9.34
C SER A 227 -14.99 -26.43 10.86
N GLN A 228 -15.86 -27.19 11.53
CA GLN A 228 -15.86 -27.33 12.99
C GLN A 228 -15.80 -25.95 13.69
N LYS A 229 -16.64 -25.03 13.21
CA LYS A 229 -16.57 -23.61 13.60
C LYS A 229 -16.93 -23.37 15.05
N CYS A 230 -17.67 -24.26 15.71
CA CYS A 230 -18.13 -24.13 17.09
C CYS A 230 -17.15 -24.75 18.09
N GLU A 231 -16.33 -25.69 17.63
CA GLU A 231 -15.30 -26.41 18.36
C GLU A 231 -13.92 -25.70 18.29
N ARG A 232 -13.83 -24.67 17.43
CA ARG A 232 -12.64 -23.83 17.28
C ARG A 232 -12.57 -22.71 18.31
N LEU A 233 -11.36 -22.25 18.60
CA LEU A 233 -11.15 -21.09 19.47
C LEU A 233 -11.75 -19.81 18.87
N SER A 234 -12.23 -18.92 19.74
CA SER A 234 -12.62 -17.56 19.35
C SER A 234 -11.47 -16.85 18.62
N GLY A 235 -11.81 -16.12 17.56
CA GLY A 235 -10.87 -15.45 16.67
C GLY A 235 -10.29 -16.35 15.57
N SER A 236 -10.59 -17.65 15.55
CA SER A 236 -10.18 -18.54 14.45
C SER A 236 -10.69 -17.99 13.12
N CYS A 237 -9.89 -18.17 12.05
CA CYS A 237 -10.06 -17.61 10.70
C CYS A 237 -9.64 -16.14 10.53
N LEU A 238 -9.29 -15.43 11.62
CA LEU A 238 -9.00 -13.99 11.62
C LEU A 238 -7.54 -13.67 12.01
N ALA A 239 -6.63 -14.64 11.89
CA ALA A 239 -5.20 -14.44 12.12
C ALA A 239 -4.47 -13.89 10.88
N SER A 240 -3.21 -13.48 11.05
CA SER A 240 -2.32 -13.03 9.96
C SER A 240 -2.85 -11.82 9.17
N GLN A 241 -3.46 -10.87 9.88
CA GLN A 241 -4.03 -9.66 9.30
C GLN A 241 -2.98 -8.53 9.26
N LEU A 242 -3.26 -7.43 8.54
CA LEU A 242 -2.33 -6.31 8.41
C LEU A 242 -1.95 -5.71 9.77
N GLU A 243 -2.89 -5.69 10.71
CA GLU A 243 -2.61 -5.23 12.08
C GLU A 243 -1.61 -6.11 12.81
N ASP A 244 -1.69 -7.43 12.62
CA ASP A 244 -0.76 -8.38 13.25
C ASP A 244 0.66 -8.14 12.70
N ILE A 245 0.78 -8.01 11.37
CA ILE A 245 2.04 -7.70 10.68
C ILE A 245 2.61 -6.36 11.13
N HIS A 246 1.77 -5.33 11.22
CA HIS A 246 2.20 -4.00 11.64
C HIS A 246 2.76 -4.01 13.08
N ASN A 247 2.07 -4.68 14.01
CA ASN A 247 2.49 -4.75 15.40
C ASN A 247 3.81 -5.52 15.56
N ASP A 248 3.99 -6.60 14.81
CA ASP A 248 5.26 -7.35 14.76
C ASP A 248 6.40 -6.48 14.22
N GLU A 249 6.14 -5.68 13.19
CA GLU A 249 7.13 -4.78 12.59
C GLU A 249 7.50 -3.62 13.52
N VAL A 250 6.54 -3.03 14.23
CA VAL A 250 6.80 -2.01 15.26
C VAL A 250 7.69 -2.57 16.35
N ALA A 251 7.34 -3.75 16.90
CA ALA A 251 8.15 -4.40 17.93
C ALA A 251 9.55 -4.76 17.41
N ARG A 252 9.68 -5.14 16.13
CA ARG A 252 10.95 -5.44 15.48
C ARG A 252 11.84 -4.20 15.34
N VAL A 253 11.28 -3.08 14.87
CA VAL A 253 12.00 -1.79 14.75
C VAL A 253 12.42 -1.26 16.12
N GLN A 254 11.56 -1.38 17.14
CA GLN A 254 11.90 -1.00 18.52
C GLN A 254 13.10 -1.77 19.08
N ARG A 255 13.32 -3.01 18.62
CA ARG A 255 14.51 -3.82 18.95
C ARG A 255 15.74 -3.51 18.07
N GLY A 256 15.70 -2.42 17.29
CA GLY A 256 16.79 -2.03 16.38
C GLY A 256 16.94 -2.95 15.16
N GLN A 257 15.95 -3.79 14.87
CA GLN A 257 16.01 -4.71 13.74
C GLN A 257 15.38 -4.06 12.48
N ARG A 258 15.98 -4.29 11.32
CA ARG A 258 15.45 -3.82 10.02
C ARG A 258 14.05 -4.37 9.76
N ALA A 259 13.10 -3.49 9.47
CA ALA A 259 11.74 -3.84 9.06
C ALA A 259 11.71 -4.80 7.85
N ARG A 260 10.78 -5.76 7.84
CA ARG A 260 10.59 -6.76 6.78
C ARG A 260 9.43 -6.43 5.84
N TYR A 261 8.48 -5.64 6.29
CA TYR A 261 7.26 -5.30 5.56
C TYR A 261 7.04 -3.80 5.49
N LEU A 262 7.47 -2.98 6.48
CA LEU A 262 7.35 -1.53 6.34
C LEU A 262 8.14 -1.03 5.12
N VAL A 263 7.58 -0.06 4.39
CA VAL A 263 8.23 0.54 3.20
C VAL A 263 9.63 1.07 3.54
N SER A 264 9.78 1.68 4.72
CA SER A 264 11.08 2.18 5.23
C SER A 264 12.16 1.10 5.32
N GLY A 265 11.78 -0.17 5.46
CA GLY A 265 12.70 -1.31 5.45
C GLY A 265 13.30 -1.62 4.08
N PHE A 266 12.69 -1.15 2.99
CA PHE A 266 13.14 -1.35 1.61
C PHE A 266 13.69 -0.07 0.98
N CYS A 267 13.15 1.05 1.42
CA CYS A 267 13.21 2.32 0.71
C CYS A 267 13.21 3.44 1.76
N SER A 268 14.37 3.68 2.36
CA SER A 268 14.52 4.77 3.33
C SER A 268 14.30 6.10 2.62
N GLY A 269 13.48 6.97 3.21
CA GLY A 269 13.08 8.23 2.56
C GLY A 269 12.17 8.05 1.34
N ALA A 270 11.44 6.94 1.24
CA ALA A 270 10.38 6.77 0.26
C ALA A 270 9.42 7.96 0.32
N VAL A 271 9.15 8.54 -0.84
CA VAL A 271 8.15 9.60 -1.00
C VAL A 271 7.09 9.14 -1.99
N GLU A 272 5.81 9.40 -1.69
CA GLU A 272 4.79 9.34 -2.72
C GLU A 272 4.96 10.58 -3.58
N LEU A 273 5.63 10.44 -4.72
CA LEU A 273 5.65 11.50 -5.72
C LEU A 273 4.25 11.53 -6.32
N GLY A 274 3.53 12.58 -5.98
CA GLY A 274 2.11 12.72 -6.23
C GLY A 274 1.72 12.49 -7.68
N LYS A 275 0.45 12.09 -7.84
CA LYS A 275 -0.47 12.46 -8.91
C LYS A 275 0.15 13.21 -10.10
N GLN A 276 0.97 12.55 -10.92
CA GLN A 276 1.41 13.18 -12.16
C GLN A 276 0.20 13.14 -13.09
N GLN A 277 -0.33 14.33 -13.44
CA GLN A 277 -1.39 14.46 -14.44
C GLN A 277 -0.75 14.10 -15.79
N VAL A 278 -0.93 12.85 -16.21
CA VAL A 278 -0.58 12.42 -17.57
C VAL A 278 -1.86 12.54 -18.38
N GLY A 279 -2.05 13.70 -19.02
CA GLY A 279 -3.18 13.96 -19.92
C GLY A 279 -4.57 13.64 -19.34
N ALA A 280 -5.48 13.12 -20.16
CA ALA A 280 -6.88 12.86 -19.83
C ALA A 280 -7.11 11.64 -18.89
N THR A 281 -6.05 10.94 -18.46
CA THR A 281 -6.15 9.65 -17.73
C THR A 281 -6.08 9.75 -16.20
N GLY A 282 -6.18 10.96 -15.66
CA GLY A 282 -6.17 11.19 -14.22
C GLY A 282 -4.78 11.02 -13.59
N PRO A 283 -4.69 11.19 -12.27
CA PRO A 283 -3.40 11.26 -11.60
C PRO A 283 -2.74 9.88 -11.46
N THR A 284 -1.55 9.72 -12.04
CA THR A 284 -0.71 8.54 -11.83
C THR A 284 -0.03 8.62 -10.46
N ARG A 285 -0.09 7.53 -9.69
CA ARG A 285 0.55 7.40 -8.37
C ARG A 285 1.81 6.56 -8.49
N PHE A 286 2.83 6.91 -7.72
CA PHE A 286 4.10 6.19 -7.71
C PHE A 286 4.62 6.02 -6.29
N LEU A 287 5.20 4.86 -6.01
CA LEU A 287 6.19 4.73 -4.94
C LEU A 287 7.52 5.22 -5.50
N ALA A 288 8.17 6.21 -4.87
CA ALA A 288 9.47 6.69 -5.32
C ALA A 288 10.54 6.42 -4.26
N CYS A 289 11.57 5.69 -4.67
CA CYS A 289 12.71 5.35 -3.82
C CYS A 289 13.94 6.15 -4.22
N PRO A 290 14.59 6.87 -3.28
CA PRO A 290 15.84 7.55 -3.58
C PRO A 290 16.89 6.60 -4.17
N LEU A 291 17.57 7.05 -5.21
CA LEU A 291 18.72 6.33 -5.76
C LEU A 291 19.97 6.74 -4.97
N GLU A 292 20.36 5.93 -3.99
CA GLU A 292 21.49 6.25 -3.08
C GLU A 292 22.87 6.01 -3.70
N GLN A 293 22.92 5.28 -4.82
CA GLN A 293 24.15 4.96 -5.52
C GLN A 293 24.50 5.99 -6.59
N ARG A 294 25.77 6.00 -7.00
CA ARG A 294 26.23 6.84 -8.12
C ARG A 294 25.44 6.50 -9.38
N HIS A 295 24.88 7.54 -9.99
CA HIS A 295 24.06 7.44 -11.19
C HIS A 295 24.59 8.39 -12.26
N THR A 296 25.30 7.81 -13.23
CA THR A 296 25.92 8.54 -14.33
C THR A 296 24.99 8.54 -15.54
N THR A 297 24.75 9.73 -16.08
CA THR A 297 23.93 9.95 -17.26
C THR A 297 24.81 10.50 -18.36
N LEU A 298 24.65 9.98 -19.57
CA LEU A 298 25.34 10.46 -20.76
C LEU A 298 24.47 11.52 -21.46
N LEU A 299 25.01 12.72 -21.57
CA LEU A 299 24.44 13.80 -22.36
C LEU A 299 25.31 14.00 -23.60
N ARG A 300 24.66 14.19 -24.74
CA ARG A 300 25.30 14.70 -25.95
C ARG A 300 24.96 16.17 -26.11
N LEU A 301 26.00 16.97 -26.32
CA LEU A 301 25.89 18.39 -26.58
C LEU A 301 26.41 18.63 -28.00
N GLU A 302 25.57 19.21 -28.84
CA GLU A 302 25.89 19.62 -30.21
C GLU A 302 25.77 21.13 -30.28
N ALA A 303 26.88 21.81 -30.57
CA ALA A 303 26.93 23.27 -30.66
C ALA A 303 27.45 23.71 -32.03
N ARG A 304 26.94 24.84 -32.53
CA ARG A 304 27.51 25.52 -33.69
C ARG A 304 28.68 26.40 -33.23
N ALA A 305 29.81 25.77 -32.97
CA ALA A 305 31.06 26.40 -32.59
C ALA A 305 32.25 25.64 -33.19
N ASP A 306 33.35 26.34 -33.42
CA ASP A 306 34.56 25.74 -34.00
C ASP A 306 35.37 24.98 -32.93
N GLU A 307 35.38 25.49 -31.70
CA GLU A 307 36.14 24.94 -30.58
C GLU A 307 35.33 24.95 -29.28
N ALA A 308 35.68 24.05 -28.37
CA ALA A 308 35.10 23.98 -27.03
C ALA A 308 36.20 23.74 -25.99
N MET A 309 36.05 24.39 -24.83
CA MET A 309 36.94 24.21 -23.68
C MET A 309 36.12 23.76 -22.48
N PHE A 310 36.67 22.80 -21.73
CA PHE A 310 36.08 22.36 -20.47
C PHE A 310 36.80 23.03 -19.32
N VAL A 311 36.07 23.85 -18.56
CA VAL A 311 36.58 24.57 -17.39
C VAL A 311 35.94 23.98 -16.14
N THR A 312 36.76 23.56 -15.17
CA THR A 312 36.30 23.03 -13.88
C THR A 312 36.92 23.81 -12.74
N ASN A 313 36.14 24.03 -11.68
CA ASN A 313 36.65 24.61 -10.43
C ASN A 313 37.37 23.58 -9.56
#